data_AF-A0AAU3RU31-F1
#
_entry.id   AF-A0AAU3RU31-F1
#
_cell.length_a   1.000
_cell.length_b   1.000
_cell.length_c   1.000
_cell.angle_alpha   90.00
_cell.angle_beta   90.00
_cell.angle_gamma   90.00
#
_symmetry.space_group_name_H-M   'P 1'
#
loop_
_entity.id
_entity.type
_entity.pdbx_description
1 polymer ?
#
loop_
_entity_poly.entity_id
_entity_poly.type
_entity_poly.pdbx_seq_one_letter_code
_entity_poly.pdbx_strand_id
1 'polypeptide(L)'
;MPRGSSPKRERQYEHIKESAEERGESTKRAKEIAARTVNKERARSGESKTAGKSSTQDMSSSKRGGRRSHSGSQGPTYDQLYAEARRRNVHGRSDMNKAQLKRALDGK
;
A
#
# COMPACT_ATOMS: atom_id res chain seq x y z
N MET A 1 -2.29 -12.91 17.89
CA MET A 1 -3.34 -11.89 18.13
C MET A 1 -2.98 -11.00 19.30
N PRO A 2 -3.43 -9.72 19.30
CA PRO A 2 -3.27 -8.81 20.43
C PRO A 2 -4.17 -9.22 21.61
N ARG A 3 -3.63 -9.20 22.83
CA ARG A 3 -4.36 -9.58 24.06
C ARG A 3 -5.56 -8.65 24.31
N GLY A 4 -6.64 -9.19 24.89
CA GLY A 4 -7.87 -8.45 25.22
C GLY A 4 -8.70 -8.01 24.02
N SER A 5 -8.75 -8.84 22.97
CA SER A 5 -9.56 -8.60 21.79
C SER A 5 -10.96 -9.20 21.98
N SER A 6 -12.01 -8.55 21.49
CA SER A 6 -13.36 -9.11 21.53
C SER A 6 -13.51 -10.28 20.55
N PRO A 7 -14.49 -11.19 20.71
CA PRO A 7 -14.72 -12.30 19.78
C PRO A 7 -14.88 -11.86 18.32
N LYS A 8 -15.39 -10.64 18.10
CA LYS A 8 -15.48 -10.02 16.77
C LYS A 8 -14.10 -9.77 16.16
N ARG A 9 -13.15 -9.26 16.95
CA ARG A 9 -11.78 -8.96 16.50
C ARG A 9 -10.96 -10.22 16.27
N GLU A 10 -11.25 -11.28 17.01
CA GLU A 10 -10.62 -12.58 16.80
C GLU A 10 -11.01 -13.18 15.45
N ARG A 11 -12.31 -13.19 15.12
CA ARG A 11 -12.79 -13.61 13.79
C ARG A 11 -12.19 -12.78 12.65
N GLN A 12 -12.08 -11.46 12.84
CA GLN A 12 -11.46 -10.58 11.85
C GLN A 12 -9.99 -10.91 11.63
N TYR A 13 -9.24 -11.20 12.69
CA TYR A 13 -7.84 -11.56 12.58
C TYR A 13 -7.66 -12.86 11.78
N GLU A 14 -8.43 -13.91 12.10
CA GLU A 14 -8.30 -15.18 11.37
C GLU A 14 -8.67 -15.01 9.90
N HIS A 15 -9.77 -14.31 9.60
CA HIS A 15 -10.15 -14.03 8.21
C HIS A 15 -9.06 -13.26 7.45
N ILE A 16 -8.42 -12.24 8.06
CA ILE A 16 -7.36 -11.48 7.37
C ILE A 16 -6.10 -12.32 7.20
N LYS A 17 -5.78 -13.17 8.18
CA LYS A 17 -4.64 -14.07 8.13
C LYS A 17 -4.83 -15.08 7.00
N GLU A 18 -5.97 -15.77 6.97
CA GLU A 18 -6.33 -16.75 5.94
C GLU A 18 -6.31 -16.11 4.55
N SER A 19 -6.98 -14.97 4.36
CA SER A 19 -6.95 -14.26 3.07
C SER A 19 -5.54 -13.74 2.67
N ALA A 20 -4.61 -13.57 3.62
CA ALA A 20 -3.22 -13.25 3.29
C ALA A 20 -2.43 -14.50 2.90
N GLU A 21 -2.66 -15.63 3.58
CA GLU A 21 -2.06 -16.92 3.24
C GLU A 21 -2.53 -17.39 1.84
N GLU A 22 -3.81 -17.26 1.53
CA GLU A 22 -4.39 -17.55 0.21
C GLU A 22 -3.77 -16.71 -0.92
N ARG A 23 -3.32 -15.50 -0.61
CA ARG A 23 -2.63 -14.62 -1.57
C ARG A 23 -1.15 -14.94 -1.76
N GLY A 24 -0.64 -15.97 -1.07
CA GLY A 24 0.74 -16.43 -1.15
C GLY A 24 1.67 -15.88 -0.06
N GLU A 25 1.14 -15.17 0.94
CA GLU A 25 1.99 -14.60 1.98
C GLU A 25 2.43 -15.67 3.00
N SER A 26 3.68 -15.60 3.44
CA SER A 26 4.15 -16.51 4.49
C SER A 26 3.31 -16.37 5.76
N THR A 27 3.08 -17.47 6.49
CA THR A 27 2.30 -17.49 7.75
C THR A 27 2.75 -16.41 8.74
N LYS A 28 4.07 -16.16 8.85
CA LYS A 28 4.61 -15.10 9.71
C LYS A 28 4.13 -13.71 9.26
N ARG A 29 4.21 -13.45 7.95
CA ARG A 29 3.77 -12.20 7.34
C ARG A 29 2.26 -12.03 7.43
N ALA A 30 1.48 -13.08 7.18
CA ALA A 30 0.03 -13.09 7.29
C ALA A 30 -0.45 -12.75 8.71
N LYS A 31 0.13 -13.41 9.73
CA LYS A 31 -0.13 -13.11 11.15
C LYS A 31 0.16 -11.66 11.50
N GLU A 32 1.25 -11.12 10.97
CA GLU A 32 1.64 -9.73 11.18
C GLU A 32 0.65 -8.74 10.54
N ILE A 33 0.23 -9.01 9.30
CA ILE A 33 -0.77 -8.21 8.57
C ILE A 33 -2.10 -8.21 9.34
N ALA A 34 -2.55 -9.39 9.78
CA ALA A 34 -3.78 -9.55 10.54
C ALA A 34 -3.71 -8.78 11.87
N ALA A 35 -2.61 -8.93 12.63
CA ALA A 35 -2.41 -8.23 13.90
C ALA A 35 -2.44 -6.70 13.72
N ARG A 36 -1.71 -6.18 12.72
CA ARG A 36 -1.64 -4.73 12.46
C ARG A 36 -3.00 -4.17 12.05
N THR A 37 -3.72 -4.88 11.19
CA THR A 37 -5.04 -4.45 10.72
C THR A 37 -6.04 -4.39 11.87
N VAL A 38 -6.14 -5.46 12.67
CA VAL A 38 -7.05 -5.49 13.82
C VAL A 38 -6.68 -4.46 14.88
N ASN A 39 -5.39 -4.27 15.17
CA ASN A 39 -4.96 -3.24 16.13
C ASN A 39 -5.35 -1.82 15.70
N LYS A 40 -5.26 -1.51 14.39
CA LYS A 40 -5.64 -0.19 13.90
C LYS A 40 -7.17 0.01 13.97
N GLU A 41 -7.96 -1.02 13.67
CA GLU A 41 -9.41 -0.95 13.88
C GLU A 41 -9.79 -0.79 15.36
N ARG A 42 -9.15 -1.56 16.26
CA ARG A 42 -9.33 -1.40 17.71
C ARG A 42 -9.02 0.01 18.18
N ALA A 43 -7.92 0.60 17.70
CA ALA A 43 -7.55 1.97 18.05
C ALA A 43 -8.58 3.00 17.55
N ARG A 44 -9.11 2.85 16.32
CA ARG A 44 -10.14 3.75 15.79
C ARG A 44 -11.49 3.61 16.51
N SER A 45 -11.86 2.39 16.89
CA SER A 45 -13.11 2.11 17.63
C SER A 45 -13.03 2.43 19.13
N GLY A 46 -11.89 2.94 19.63
CA GLY A 46 -11.70 3.21 21.06
C GLY A 46 -11.50 1.97 21.94
N GLU A 47 -11.33 0.79 21.32
CA GLU A 47 -11.11 -0.50 22.01
C GLU A 47 -9.64 -0.71 22.43
N SER A 48 -8.75 0.25 22.14
CA SER A 48 -7.33 0.21 22.50
C SER A 48 -7.00 1.26 23.56
N LYS A 49 -6.39 0.82 24.66
CA LYS A 49 -5.92 1.69 25.75
C LYS A 49 -4.72 2.56 25.35
N THR A 50 -3.99 2.19 24.29
CA THR A 50 -2.73 2.83 23.87
C THR A 50 -2.83 3.50 22.49
N ALA A 51 -4.04 3.91 22.09
CA ALA A 51 -4.26 4.54 20.79
C ALA A 51 -3.53 5.89 20.66
N GLY A 52 -2.59 6.00 19.70
CA GLY A 52 -1.95 7.26 19.33
C GLY A 52 -2.73 8.04 18.27
N LYS A 53 -2.43 9.34 18.10
CA LYS A 53 -3.08 10.25 17.13
C LYS A 53 -3.07 9.70 15.70
N SER A 54 -1.97 9.08 15.27
CA SER A 54 -1.84 8.46 13.92
C SER A 54 -2.65 7.18 13.71
N SER A 55 -3.16 6.58 14.79
CA SER A 55 -4.04 5.42 14.72
C SER A 55 -5.51 5.83 14.64
N THR A 56 -5.88 6.98 15.22
CA THR A 56 -7.25 7.48 15.31
C THR A 56 -7.59 8.55 14.26
N GLN A 57 -6.67 9.48 13.97
CA GLN A 57 -6.89 10.62 13.06
C GLN A 57 -6.45 10.35 11.61
N ASP A 58 -5.66 9.30 11.39
CA ASP A 58 -5.25 8.91 10.04
C ASP A 58 -6.40 8.23 9.28
N MET A 59 -6.37 8.36 7.96
CA MET A 59 -7.36 7.78 7.06
C MET A 59 -7.41 6.27 7.21
N SER A 60 -8.63 5.73 7.15
CA SER A 60 -8.85 4.29 7.16
C SER A 60 -8.06 3.59 6.06
N SER A 61 -7.53 2.40 6.34
CA SER A 61 -6.87 1.52 5.36
C SER A 61 -7.76 1.29 4.14
N SER A 62 -9.06 1.08 4.34
CA SER A 62 -10.04 0.92 3.26
C SER A 62 -10.23 2.22 2.47
N LYS A 63 -10.31 3.38 3.14
CA LYS A 63 -10.45 4.69 2.47
C LYS A 63 -9.19 5.07 1.68
N ARG A 64 -8.02 4.70 2.21
CA ARG A 64 -6.71 4.86 1.55
C ARG A 64 -6.57 3.94 0.34
N GLY A 65 -7.01 2.68 0.48
CA GLY A 65 -7.08 1.72 -0.63
C GLY A 65 -8.02 2.19 -1.73
N GLY A 66 -9.24 2.61 -1.37
CA GLY A 66 -10.25 3.14 -2.31
C GLY A 66 -9.78 4.37 -3.09
N ARG A 67 -9.01 5.26 -2.45
CA ARG A 67 -8.38 6.41 -3.14
C ARG A 67 -7.30 6.02 -4.15
N ARG A 68 -6.74 4.81 -4.03
CA ARG A 68 -5.63 4.31 -4.86
C ARG A 68 -6.03 3.16 -5.79
N SER A 69 -7.23 2.61 -5.64
CA SER A 69 -7.70 1.42 -6.36
C SER A 69 -8.21 1.70 -7.76
N HIS A 70 -8.49 2.96 -8.13
CA HIS A 70 -9.09 3.31 -9.42
C HIS A 70 -8.10 3.93 -10.43
N SER A 71 -6.83 4.13 -10.05
CA SER A 71 -5.85 4.81 -10.91
C SER A 71 -5.06 3.88 -11.83
N GLY A 72 -5.18 2.56 -11.65
CA GLY A 72 -4.30 1.56 -12.29
C GLY A 72 -2.81 1.80 -11.99
N SER A 73 -1.93 0.99 -12.56
CA SER A 73 -0.50 1.34 -12.63
C SER A 73 -0.34 2.49 -13.63
N GLN A 74 -0.08 3.72 -13.17
CA GLN A 74 0.11 4.89 -14.05
C GLN A 74 1.43 4.89 -14.86
N GLY A 75 1.99 3.70 -15.07
CA GLY A 75 3.31 3.48 -15.65
C GLY A 75 4.45 4.08 -14.81
N PRO A 76 5.67 4.07 -15.36
CA PRO A 76 6.82 4.68 -14.73
C PRO A 76 6.60 6.18 -14.48
N THR A 77 7.19 6.73 -13.41
CA THR A 77 7.14 8.17 -13.12
C THR A 77 7.99 8.98 -14.11
N TYR A 78 7.80 10.30 -14.14
CA TYR A 78 8.67 11.18 -14.94
C TYR A 78 10.15 10.95 -14.61
N ASP A 79 10.51 10.91 -13.33
CA ASP A 79 11.90 10.74 -12.89
C ASP A 79 12.49 9.39 -13.31
N GLN A 80 11.68 8.32 -13.29
CA GLN A 80 12.09 7.01 -13.75
C GLN A 80 12.40 7.02 -15.25
N LEU A 81 11.52 7.62 -16.05
CA LEU A 81 11.71 7.78 -17.49
C LEU A 81 12.88 8.73 -17.80
N TYR A 82 13.06 9.79 -17.02
CA TYR A 82 14.15 10.75 -17.19
C TYR A 82 15.51 10.12 -16.88
N ALA A 83 15.60 9.36 -15.78
CA ALA A 83 16.81 8.62 -15.42
C ALA A 83 17.14 7.56 -16.47
N GLU A 84 16.14 6.85 -16.99
CA GLU A 84 16.32 5.89 -18.07
C GLU A 84 16.77 6.55 -19.38
N ALA A 85 16.13 7.65 -19.76
CA ALA A 85 16.51 8.47 -20.92
C ALA A 85 17.94 9.01 -20.78
N ARG A 86 18.38 9.36 -19.56
CA ARG A 86 19.76 9.73 -19.26
C ARG A 86 20.71 8.55 -19.47
N ARG A 87 20.38 7.36 -18.96
CA ARG A 87 21.21 6.15 -19.15
C ARG A 87 21.33 5.74 -20.62
N ARG A 88 20.26 5.89 -21.40
CA ARG A 88 20.23 5.59 -22.84
C ARG A 88 20.73 6.75 -23.72
N ASN A 89 21.28 7.82 -23.12
CA ASN A 89 21.78 9.00 -23.82
C ASN A 89 20.77 9.61 -24.82
N VAL A 90 19.49 9.66 -24.44
CA VAL A 90 18.46 10.33 -25.22
C VAL A 90 18.73 11.84 -25.20
N HIS A 91 18.89 12.41 -26.40
CA HIS A 91 19.11 13.84 -26.59
C HIS A 91 17.79 14.60 -26.46
N GLY A 92 17.80 15.79 -25.88
CA GLY A 92 16.58 16.57 -25.61
C GLY A 92 15.71 16.05 -24.46
N ARG A 93 16.18 15.04 -23.69
CA ARG A 93 15.43 14.45 -22.56
C ARG A 93 14.98 15.46 -21.49
N SER A 94 15.71 16.57 -21.33
CA SER A 94 15.38 17.68 -20.41
C SER A 94 14.15 18.46 -20.83
N ASP A 95 13.88 18.52 -22.14
CA ASP A 95 12.78 19.29 -22.71
C ASP A 95 11.54 18.42 -22.92
N MET A 96 11.69 17.09 -22.75
CA MET A 96 10.61 16.13 -22.90
C MET A 96 9.77 16.04 -21.63
N ASN A 97 8.44 16.00 -21.79
CA ASN A 97 7.50 15.65 -20.74
C ASN A 97 7.40 14.12 -20.53
N LYS A 98 6.65 13.68 -19.51
CA LYS A 98 6.50 12.25 -19.16
C LYS A 98 6.07 11.38 -20.37
N ALA A 99 5.13 11.86 -21.19
CA ALA A 99 4.63 11.11 -22.34
C ALA A 99 5.67 11.04 -23.47
N GLN A 100 6.41 12.12 -23.70
CA GLN A 100 7.48 12.18 -24.69
C GLN A 100 8.67 11.30 -24.30
N LEU A 101 9.08 11.31 -23.02
CA LEU A 101 10.12 10.42 -22.50
C LEU A 101 9.73 8.95 -22.67
N LYS A 102 8.46 8.61 -22.36
CA LYS A 102 7.95 7.24 -22.57
C LYS A 102 8.06 6.83 -24.05
N ARG A 103 7.59 7.67 -24.97
CA ARG A 103 7.64 7.40 -26.41
C ARG A 103 9.07 7.28 -26.94
N ALA A 104 9.98 8.13 -26.47
CA ALA A 104 11.39 8.11 -26.87
C ALA A 104 12.13 6.86 -26.38
N LEU A 105 11.65 6.23 -25.29
CA LEU A 105 12.18 4.98 -24.75
C LEU A 105 11.52 3.74 -25.36
N ASP A 106 10.24 3.81 -25.72
CA ASP A 106 9.50 2.70 -26.35
C ASP A 106 9.86 2.54 -27.84
N GLY A 107 10.26 3.62 -28.52
CA GLY A 107 10.59 3.63 -29.95
C GLY A 107 12.05 3.28 -30.29
N LYS A 108 12.81 2.72 -29.36
CA LYS A 108 14.26 2.49 -29.50
C LYS A 108 14.71 1.14 -28.95
#